data_AF-A0A658NML8-F1
#
_entry.id   AF-A0A658NML8-F1
#
_cell.length_a   1.000
_cell.length_b   1.000
_cell.length_c   1.000
_cell.angle_alpha   90.00
_cell.angle_beta   90.00
_cell.angle_gamma   90.00
#
_symmetry.space_group_name_H-M   'P 1'
#
loop_
_entity.id
_entity.type
_entity.pdbx_description
1 polymer ?
#
loop_
_entity_poly.entity_id
_entity_poly.type
_entity_poly.pdbx_seq_one_letter_code
_entity_poly.pdbx_strand_id
1 'polypeptide(L)'
;RPRISGVQVELVAVSKVNDIYEVTGTVRSHQTSLVASRVMGGVTSVKVREGDVVQKGQLLITIDDRYATQRLRAADMSVEAA
;
A
#
# COMPACT_ATOMS: atom_id res chain seq x y z
N ARG A 1 -71.94 -22.67 21.98
CA ARG A 1 -70.62 -22.37 21.36
C ARG A 1 -69.98 -21.26 22.20
N PRO A 2 -68.81 -21.45 22.83
CA PRO A 2 -68.25 -20.41 23.69
C PRO A 2 -67.69 -19.26 22.85
N ARG A 3 -67.92 -18.03 23.32
CA ARG A 3 -67.50 -16.78 22.68
C ARG A 3 -66.16 -16.39 23.32
N ILE A 4 -65.08 -16.47 22.55
CA ILE A 4 -63.76 -16.09 23.02
C ILE A 4 -63.71 -14.55 23.08
N SER A 5 -63.46 -13.98 24.26
CA SER A 5 -63.32 -12.53 24.46
C SER A 5 -62.15 -12.25 25.38
N GLY A 6 -61.34 -11.25 25.04
CA GLY A 6 -60.13 -10.86 25.80
C GLY A 6 -58.82 -10.97 25.02
N VAL A 7 -58.84 -10.90 23.69
CA VAL A 7 -57.60 -10.95 22.88
C VAL A 7 -57.16 -9.52 22.56
N GLN A 8 -55.92 -9.22 22.94
CA GLN A 8 -55.26 -7.97 22.61
C GLN A 8 -54.60 -8.10 21.23
N VAL A 9 -54.88 -7.14 20.35
CA VAL A 9 -54.31 -7.09 19.00
C VAL A 9 -53.49 -5.81 18.84
N GLU A 10 -52.35 -5.92 18.17
CA GLU A 10 -51.51 -4.78 17.82
C GLU A 10 -51.27 -4.77 16.30
N LEU A 11 -51.42 -3.60 15.70
CA LEU A 11 -51.22 -3.42 14.26
C LEU A 11 -49.73 -3.38 13.95
N VAL A 12 -49.25 -4.38 13.21
CA VAL A 12 -47.85 -4.43 12.75
C VAL A 12 -47.65 -3.39 11.65
N ALA A 13 -46.83 -2.38 11.93
CA ALA A 13 -46.39 -1.42 10.92
C ALA A 13 -45.11 -1.92 10.22
N VAL A 14 -45.04 -1.75 8.91
CA VAL A 14 -43.84 -2.07 8.13
C VAL A 14 -42.71 -1.15 8.58
N SER A 15 -41.64 -1.74 9.10
CA SER A 15 -40.40 -1.03 9.43
C SER A 15 -39.25 -1.61 8.62
N LYS A 16 -38.26 -0.77 8.31
CA LYS A 16 -37.00 -1.25 7.72
C LYS A 16 -36.21 -1.95 8.81
N VAL A 17 -36.05 -3.25 8.66
CA VAL A 17 -35.14 -4.05 9.48
C VAL A 17 -33.83 -4.17 8.72
N ASN A 18 -32.72 -3.73 9.34
CA ASN A 18 -31.40 -3.92 8.78
C ASN A 18 -30.95 -5.35 9.14
N ASP A 19 -30.76 -6.18 8.12
CA ASP A 19 -30.17 -7.51 8.29
C ASP A 19 -28.64 -7.36 8.17
N ILE A 20 -27.96 -7.34 9.32
CA ILE A 20 -26.50 -7.17 9.39
C ILE A 20 -25.89 -8.55 9.58
N TYR A 21 -25.11 -8.99 8.60
CA TYR A 21 -24.36 -10.24 8.67
C TYR A 21 -22.90 -9.93 8.98
N GLU A 22 -22.42 -10.37 10.14
CA GLU A 22 -21.03 -10.19 10.56
C GLU A 22 -20.13 -11.27 9.95
N VAL A 23 -19.04 -10.83 9.32
CA VAL A 23 -18.01 -11.71 8.75
C VAL A 23 -16.64 -11.34 9.29
N THR A 24 -15.85 -12.36 9.62
CA THR A 24 -14.44 -12.16 9.99
C THR A 24 -13.56 -12.13 8.74
N GLY A 25 -12.69 -11.15 8.63
CA GLY A 25 -11.73 -11.03 7.53
C GLY A 25 -10.40 -10.47 8.02
N THR A 26 -9.32 -10.76 7.28
CA THR A 26 -7.99 -10.20 7.56
C THR A 26 -7.68 -9.11 6.54
N VAL A 27 -7.31 -7.92 7.01
CA VAL A 27 -6.82 -6.85 6.14
C VAL A 27 -5.37 -7.16 5.75
N ARG A 28 -5.07 -7.06 4.46
CA ARG A 28 -3.71 -7.19 3.91
C ARG A 28 -3.38 -5.94 3.10
N SER A 29 -2.10 -5.60 3.03
CA SER A 29 -1.66 -4.51 2.15
C SER A 29 -2.05 -4.83 0.72
N HIS A 30 -2.60 -3.83 0.02
CA HIS A 30 -2.90 -3.94 -1.41
C HIS A 30 -1.61 -4.16 -2.23
N GLN A 31 -0.48 -3.59 -1.78
CA GLN A 31 0.81 -3.74 -2.44
C GLN A 31 1.94 -3.72 -1.41
N THR A 32 2.81 -4.72 -1.49
CA THR A 32 4.06 -4.75 -0.74
C THR A 32 5.20 -4.76 -1.76
N SER A 33 6.13 -3.82 -1.65
CA SER A 33 7.27 -3.72 -2.57
C SER A 33 8.56 -3.72 -1.77
N LEU A 34 9.47 -4.63 -2.12
CA LEU A 34 10.79 -4.68 -1.54
C LEU A 34 11.70 -3.71 -2.30
N VAL A 35 12.25 -2.73 -1.59
CA VAL A 35 13.21 -1.77 -2.15
C VAL A 35 14.60 -2.36 -2.01
N ALA A 36 15.26 -2.62 -3.14
CA ALA A 36 16.64 -3.10 -3.19
C ALA A 36 17.47 -2.24 -4.14
N SER A 37 18.77 -2.12 -3.84
CA SER A 37 19.71 -1.55 -4.79
C SER A 37 19.83 -2.43 -6.02
N ARG A 38 19.86 -1.81 -7.21
CA ARG A 38 20.14 -2.50 -8.47
C ARG A 38 21.62 -2.57 -8.81
N VAL A 39 22.46 -1.90 -8.01
CA VAL A 39 23.90 -1.80 -8.23
C VAL A 39 24.66 -2.10 -6.94
N MET A 40 25.87 -2.64 -7.09
CA MET A 40 26.80 -2.80 -5.97
C MET A 40 27.44 -1.45 -5.65
N GLY A 41 27.38 -1.05 -4.37
CA GLY A 41 27.99 0.19 -3.90
C GLY A 41 27.68 0.42 -2.42
N GLY A 42 28.51 1.23 -1.76
CA GLY A 42 28.27 1.63 -0.37
C GLY A 42 27.14 2.66 -0.27
N VAL A 43 26.32 2.57 0.78
CA VAL A 43 25.31 3.61 1.07
C VAL A 43 26.01 4.89 1.52
N THR A 44 25.75 6.00 0.85
CA THR A 44 26.34 7.31 1.17
C THR A 44 25.41 8.19 1.99
N SER A 45 24.09 8.06 1.83
CA SER A 45 23.11 8.73 2.67
C SER A 45 21.77 8.01 2.69
N VAL A 46 21.04 8.16 3.79
CA VAL A 46 19.65 7.71 3.95
C VAL A 46 18.81 8.94 4.23
N LYS A 47 17.78 9.17 3.41
CA LYS A 47 16.95 10.39 3.42
C LYS A 47 15.57 10.20 4.05
N VAL A 48 15.29 9.00 4.56
CA VAL A 48 13.99 8.61 5.14
C VAL A 48 14.19 7.86 6.45
N ARG A 49 13.14 7.81 7.26
CA ARG A 49 13.09 7.06 8.52
C ARG A 49 12.04 5.96 8.44
N GLU A 50 12.17 4.98 9.33
CA GLU A 50 11.18 3.92 9.46
C GLU A 50 9.81 4.51 9.84
N GLY A 51 8.76 4.06 9.16
CA GLY A 51 7.40 4.57 9.33
C GLY A 51 7.05 5.79 8.47
N ASP A 52 8.01 6.37 7.74
CA ASP A 52 7.73 7.50 6.86
C ASP A 52 6.84 7.09 5.67
N VAL A 53 5.86 7.95 5.35
CA VAL A 53 5.07 7.85 4.14
C VAL A 53 5.86 8.46 2.98
N VAL A 54 6.12 7.66 1.95
CA VAL A 54 6.91 8.06 0.77
C VAL A 54 6.10 7.98 -0.52
N GLN A 55 6.51 8.74 -1.52
CA GLN A 55 5.84 8.81 -2.82
C GLN A 55 6.70 8.23 -3.95
N LYS A 56 6.05 7.85 -5.06
CA LYS A 56 6.75 7.34 -6.24
C LYS A 56 7.76 8.37 -6.75
N GLY A 57 9.00 7.93 -6.97
CA GLY A 57 10.10 8.78 -7.45
C GLY A 57 10.84 9.54 -6.36
N GLN A 58 10.41 9.44 -5.09
CA GLN A 58 11.14 10.01 -3.97
C GLN A 58 12.49 9.33 -3.77
N LEU A 59 13.54 10.15 -3.65
CA LEU A 59 14.88 9.65 -3.34
C LEU A 59 14.96 9.19 -1.89
N LEU A 60 15.12 7.88 -1.69
CA LEU A 60 15.18 7.27 -0.36
C LEU A 60 16.62 7.16 0.16
N ILE A 61 17.53 6.72 -0.70
CA ILE A 61 18.92 6.38 -0.36
C ILE A 61 19.81 6.81 -1.52
N THR A 62 21.02 7.28 -1.22
CA THR A 62 22.08 7.46 -2.23
C THR A 62 23.14 6.39 -2.05
N ILE A 63 23.65 5.88 -3.17
CA ILE A 63 24.68 4.84 -3.24
C ILE A 63 25.89 5.45 -3.95
N ASP A 64 27.08 5.08 -3.50
CA ASP A 64 28.34 5.46 -4.13
C ASP A 64 28.35 5.00 -5.60
N ASP A 65 28.46 5.97 -6.51
CA ASP A 65 28.33 5.79 -7.94
C ASP A 65 29.66 5.86 -8.69
N ARG A 66 30.81 5.99 -8.00
CA ARG A 66 32.13 6.23 -8.62
C ARG A 66 32.43 5.32 -9.79
N TYR A 67 32.11 4.04 -9.65
CA TYR A 67 32.34 3.05 -10.70
C TYR A 67 31.39 3.20 -11.90
N ALA A 68 30.12 3.55 -11.63
CA ALA A 68 29.16 3.87 -12.70
C ALA A 68 29.58 5.14 -13.45
N THR A 69 30.02 6.19 -12.73
CA THR A 69 30.51 7.44 -13.32
C THR A 69 31.73 7.20 -14.21
N GLN A 70 32.67 6.35 -13.79
CA GLN A 70 33.84 6.00 -14.60
C GLN A 70 33.45 5.28 -15.90
N ARG A 71 32.53 4.31 -15.84
CA ARG A 71 32.04 3.62 -17.03
C ARG A 71 31.30 4.55 -17.99
N LEU A 72 30.49 5.47 -17.47
CA LEU A 72 29.80 6.47 -18.28
C LEU A 72 30.81 7.33 -19.05
N ARG A 73 31.82 7.88 -18.36
CA ARG A 73 32.87 8.68 -19.02
C ARG A 73 33.59 7.90 -20.12
N ALA A 74 33.93 6.63 -19.86
CA ALA A 74 34.59 5.80 -20.88
C ALA A 74 33.68 5.55 -22.09
N ALA A 75 32.37 5.35 -21.87
CA ALA A 75 31.40 5.20 -22.95
C ALA A 75 31.24 6.49 -23.75
N ASP A 76 31.12 7.65 -23.10
CA ASP A 76 31.00 8.96 -23.77
C ASP A 76 32.23 9.25 -24.65
N MET A 77 33.44 9.02 -24.12
CA MET A 77 34.68 9.16 -24.90
C MET A 77 34.74 8.21 -26.10
N SER A 78 34.19 7.00 -25.98
CA SER A 78 34.16 6.04 -27.10
C SER A 78 33.18 6.43 -28.20
N VAL A 79 32.10 7.14 -27.85
CA VAL A 79 31.12 7.67 -28.80
C VAL A 79 31.66 8.91 -29.49
N GLU A 80 32.37 9.79 -28.77
CA GLU A 80 32.99 10.99 -29.35
C GLU A 80 34.16 10.66 -30.30
N ALA A 81 34.86 9.55 -30.06
CA ALA A 81 35.98 9.11 -30.90
C ALA A 81 35.54 8.36 -32.17
N ALA A 82 34.25 8.04 -32.33
CA ALA A 82 33.68 7.31 -33.47
C ALA A 82 33.10 8.26 -34.51
#